data_AF-B2XTG9-F1
#
_entry.id   AF-B2XTG9-F1
#
_cell.length_a   1.000
_cell.length_b   1.000
_cell.length_c   1.000
_cell.angle_alpha   90.00
_cell.angle_beta   90.00
_cell.angle_gamma   90.00
#
_symmetry.space_group_name_H-M   'P 1'
#
loop_
_entity.id
_entity.type
_entity.pdbx_description
1 polymer ?
#
loop_
_entity_poly.entity_id
_entity_poly.type
_entity_poly.pdbx_seq_one_letter_code
_entity_poly.pdbx_strand_id
1 'polypeptide(L)' 'MAVPKKRTSKAKKNARKSKWYNTANRAAKQAISLAKSTLTQKSTSFIIPNKSNEVINNTEED' A
#
# COMPACT_ATOMS: atom_id res chain seq x y z
N MET A 1 0.49 -40.33 -5.20
CA MET A 1 0.74 -38.86 -5.17
C MET A 1 1.62 -38.51 -6.36
N ALA A 2 1.33 -37.41 -7.08
CA ALA A 2 2.17 -37.01 -8.21
C ALA A 2 3.51 -36.46 -7.72
N VAL A 3 4.61 -36.93 -8.33
CA VAL A 3 5.97 -36.47 -8.03
C VAL A 3 6.60 -35.80 -9.25
N PRO A 4 7.39 -34.72 -9.08
CA PRO A 4 8.08 -34.10 -10.20
C PRO A 4 9.15 -35.04 -10.73
N LYS A 5 9.03 -35.43 -12.00
CA LYS A 5 10.04 -36.30 -12.65
C LYS A 5 11.40 -35.60 -12.79
N LYS A 6 11.41 -34.27 -12.97
CA LYS A 6 12.60 -33.43 -13.13
C LYS A 6 12.40 -32.09 -12.44
N ARG A 7 13.52 -31.47 -12.03
CA ARG A 7 13.50 -30.12 -11.45
C ARG A 7 13.06 -29.09 -12.49
N THR A 8 12.34 -28.08 -12.04
CA THR A 8 12.00 -26.91 -12.86
C THR A 8 13.25 -26.11 -13.21
N SER A 9 13.30 -25.56 -14.43
CA SER A 9 14.42 -24.70 -14.82
C SER A 9 14.51 -23.43 -13.95
N LYS A 10 15.71 -22.85 -13.85
CA LYS A 10 15.97 -21.63 -13.08
C LYS A 10 15.04 -20.49 -13.52
N ALA A 11 14.84 -20.33 -14.83
CA ALA A 11 13.94 -19.32 -15.40
C ALA A 11 12.48 -19.51 -14.93
N LYS A 12 11.93 -20.74 -15.01
CA LYS A 12 10.54 -21.03 -14.59
C LYS A 12 10.33 -20.88 -13.08
N LYS A 13 11.35 -21.16 -12.25
CA LYS A 13 11.31 -20.90 -10.80
C LYS A 13 11.31 -19.38 -10.52
N ASN A 14 12.22 -18.64 -11.16
CA ASN A 14 12.35 -17.20 -10.96
C ASN A 14 11.12 -16.42 -11.42
N ALA A 15 10.49 -16.82 -12.53
CA ALA A 15 9.24 -16.21 -13.00
C ALA A 15 8.11 -16.33 -11.97
N ARG A 16 7.96 -17.51 -11.33
CA ARG A 16 6.97 -17.69 -10.23
C ARG A 16 7.31 -16.82 -9.03
N LYS A 17 8.60 -16.72 -8.66
CA LYS A 17 9.06 -15.87 -7.56
C LYS A 17 8.78 -14.38 -7.83
N SER A 18 9.01 -13.93 -9.06
CA SER A 18 8.71 -12.55 -9.50
C SER A 18 7.24 -12.19 -9.31
N LYS A 19 6.32 -13.12 -9.62
CA LYS A 19 4.88 -12.91 -9.39
C LYS A 19 4.57 -12.60 -7.92
N TRP A 20 5.23 -13.29 -6.98
CA TRP A 20 5.05 -13.03 -5.55
C TRP A 20 5.57 -11.64 -5.13
N TYR A 21 6.75 -11.26 -5.62
CA TYR A 21 7.29 -9.90 -5.37
C TYR A 21 6.45 -8.78 -6.01
N ASN A 22 5.85 -9.03 -7.17
CA ASN A 22 5.03 -8.04 -7.85
C ASN A 22 3.78 -7.65 -7.03
N THR A 23 3.23 -8.57 -6.24
CA THR A 23 2.14 -8.27 -5.31
C THR A 23 2.55 -7.19 -4.30
N ALA A 24 3.73 -7.31 -3.70
CA ALA A 24 4.26 -6.32 -2.76
C ALA A 24 4.52 -4.97 -3.45
N ASN A 25 5.09 -4.99 -4.66
CA ASN A 25 5.31 -3.77 -5.44
C ASN A 25 4.00 -3.03 -5.74
N ARG A 26 2.91 -3.76 -6.03
CA ARG A 26 1.59 -3.16 -6.27
C ARG A 26 1.05 -2.50 -5.00
N ALA A 27 1.15 -3.16 -3.85
CA ALA A 27 0.74 -2.60 -2.57
C ALA A 27 1.56 -1.33 -2.22
N ALA A 28 2.87 -1.36 -2.42
CA ALA A 28 3.74 -0.19 -2.19
C ALA A 28 3.36 1.01 -3.05
N LYS A 29 3.05 0.80 -4.34
CA LYS A 29 2.59 1.87 -5.24
C LYS A 29 1.29 2.51 -4.76
N GLN A 30 0.33 1.69 -4.33
CA GLN A 30 -0.95 2.18 -3.79
C GLN A 30 -0.75 2.96 -2.50
N ALA A 31 0.08 2.44 -1.57
CA ALA A 31 0.39 3.13 -0.32
C ALA A 31 1.06 4.49 -0.54
N ILE A 32 2.01 4.59 -1.47
CA ILE A 32 2.66 5.87 -1.81
C ILE A 32 1.65 6.85 -2.42
N SER A 33 0.81 6.39 -3.33
CA SER A 33 -0.25 7.23 -3.92
C SER A 33 -1.19 7.77 -2.85
N LEU A 34 -1.57 6.91 -1.90
CA LEU A 34 -2.42 7.28 -0.78
C LEU A 34 -1.72 8.32 0.11
N ALA A 35 -0.47 8.09 0.51
CA ALA A 35 0.30 9.00 1.35
C ALA A 35 0.48 10.41 0.73
N LYS A 36 0.65 10.49 -0.60
CA LYS A 36 0.67 11.78 -1.29
C LYS A 36 -0.68 12.48 -1.23
N SER A 37 -1.76 11.73 -1.42
CA SER A 37 -3.13 12.25 -1.30
C SER A 37 -3.43 12.72 0.12
N THR A 38 -2.96 11.99 1.15
CA THR A 38 -3.17 12.36 2.56
C THR A 38 -2.44 13.65 2.92
N LEU A 39 -1.21 13.83 2.42
CA LEU A 39 -0.41 15.02 2.70
C LEU A 39 -1.07 16.30 2.18
N THR A 40 -1.69 16.24 1.00
CA THR A 40 -2.31 17.42 0.39
C THR A 40 -3.66 17.81 0.99
N GLN A 41 -4.32 16.91 1.74
CA GLN A 41 -5.63 17.09 2.39
C GLN A 41 -6.76 17.57 1.47
N LYS A 42 -6.59 17.53 0.14
CA LYS A 42 -7.61 17.91 -0.85
C LYS A 42 -8.55 16.74 -1.23
N SER A 43 -8.35 15.57 -0.62
CA SER A 43 -9.15 14.38 -0.92
C SER A 43 -10.54 14.50 -0.30
N THR A 44 -11.58 14.30 -1.12
CA THR A 44 -12.98 14.29 -0.68
C THR A 44 -13.48 12.91 -0.27
N SER A 45 -12.71 11.85 -0.48
CA SER A 45 -13.17 10.46 -0.35
C SER A 45 -12.91 9.83 1.02
N PHE A 46 -11.99 10.36 1.82
CA PHE A 46 -11.68 9.84 3.15
C PHE A 46 -11.34 10.97 4.11
N ILE A 47 -11.80 10.84 5.35
CA ILE A 47 -11.56 11.82 6.42
C ILE A 47 -10.29 11.41 7.16
N ILE A 48 -9.34 12.33 7.25
CA ILE A 48 -8.16 12.16 8.11
C ILE A 48 -8.35 13.05 9.32
N PRO A 49 -8.33 12.52 10.55
CA PRO A 49 -8.37 13.35 11.74
C PRO A 49 -7.10 14.20 11.76
N ASN A 50 -7.29 15.50 11.58
CA ASN A 50 -6.17 16.43 11.58
C ASN A 50 -5.92 16.84 13.04
N LYS A 51 -4.79 16.38 13.61
CA LYS A 51 -4.44 16.68 15.01
C LYS A 51 -4.24 18.18 15.26
N SER A 52 -4.05 18.98 14.20
CA SER A 52 -4.04 20.45 14.30
C SER A 52 -5.45 21.07 14.33
N ASN A 53 -6.48 20.43 13.78
CA ASN A 53 -7.85 20.96 13.78
C ASN A 53 -8.60 20.66 15.09
N GLU A 54 -8.22 19.63 15.84
CA GLU A 54 -8.79 19.43 17.18
C GLU A 54 -8.37 20.55 18.15
N VAL A 55 -7.18 21.15 17.99
CA VAL A 55 -6.75 22.27 18.84
C VAL A 55 -7.54 23.55 18.51
N ILE A 56 -7.82 23.80 17.23
CA ILE A 56 -8.53 25.01 16.78
C ILE A 56 -10.00 24.98 17.24
N ASN A 57 -10.69 23.84 17.10
CA ASN A 57 -12.10 23.72 17.49
C ASN A 57 -12.33 23.74 19.02
N ASN A 58 -11.31 23.47 19.84
CA ASN A 58 -11.39 23.52 21.30
C ASN A 58 -10.95 24.87 21.89
N THR A 59 -10.48 25.82 21.06
CA THR A 59 -10.06 27.17 21.52
C THR A 59 -11.11 28.24 21.19
N GLU A 60 -12.18 27.89 20.45
CA GLU A 60 -13.28 28.79 20.09
C GLU A 60 -14.53 28.62 20.99
N GLU A 61 -14.51 27.66 21.93
CA GLU A 61 -15.49 27.52 23.01
C GLU A 61 -14.85 27.87 24.37
N ASP A 62 -14.53 29.16 24.58
CA ASP A 62 -14.43 29.84 25.88
C ASP A 62 -14.31 31.37 25.67
#